data_AF-L9VY44-F1
#
_entry.id   AF-L9VY44-F1
#
_cell.length_a   1.000
_cell.length_b   1.000
_cell.length_c   1.000
_cell.angle_alpha   90.00
_cell.angle_beta   90.00
_cell.angle_gamma   90.00
#
_symmetry.space_group_name_H-M   'P 1'
#
loop_
_entity.id
_entity.type
_entity.pdbx_description
1 polymer ?
#
loop_
_entity_poly.entity_id
_entity_poly.type
_entity_poly.pdbx_seq_one_letter_code
_entity_poly.pdbx_strand_id
1 'polypeptide(L)'
;MATDTDSNIRAKVWLEPDQVEALRNVCYDDEFASYLQQRNDAIIALLYDAGLRVGELVQVDVGMLREGRNDAIIALLYDAGLRVGELVQVDVGMLREGRSELYLPAPIQKDYPNDNSPTAVTMELGNDTSRTLNSYLTSR
;
A
#
# COMPACT_ATOMS: atom_id res chain seq x y z
N MET A 1 2.72 28.04 -4.78
CA MET A 1 2.38 26.78 -5.45
C MET A 1 3.67 26.12 -5.85
N ALA A 2 4.04 25.02 -5.20
CA ALA A 2 5.25 24.27 -5.55
C ALA A 2 4.96 23.49 -6.83
N THR A 3 5.78 23.71 -7.86
CA THR A 3 5.70 22.98 -9.12
C THR A 3 6.25 21.57 -8.91
N ASP A 4 5.39 20.57 -8.95
CA ASP A 4 5.78 19.16 -9.00
C ASP A 4 6.63 18.93 -10.25
N THR A 5 7.92 18.72 -10.05
CA THR A 5 8.87 18.42 -11.13
C THR A 5 8.91 16.92 -11.27
N ASP A 6 8.23 16.41 -12.29
CA ASP A 6 8.16 14.98 -12.59
C ASP A 6 9.53 14.48 -13.08
N SER A 7 10.34 13.96 -12.15
CA SER A 7 11.69 13.48 -12.41
C SER A 7 11.63 12.08 -13.03
N ASN A 8 11.36 11.99 -14.33
CA ASN A 8 11.56 10.78 -15.14
C ASN A 8 13.07 10.47 -15.33
N ILE A 9 13.88 10.64 -14.29
CA ILE A 9 15.30 10.34 -14.26
C ILE A 9 15.44 8.85 -13.93
N ARG A 10 15.80 8.03 -14.92
CA ARG A 10 16.20 6.65 -14.66
C ARG A 10 17.45 6.66 -13.78
N ALA A 11 17.42 5.95 -12.67
CA ALA A 11 18.57 5.80 -11.79
C ALA A 11 19.75 5.25 -12.59
N LYS A 12 20.85 6.01 -12.64
CA LYS A 12 22.07 5.65 -13.38
C LYS A 12 22.94 4.66 -12.59
N VAL A 13 22.69 4.55 -11.29
CA VAL A 13 23.44 3.74 -10.32
C VAL A 13 22.46 3.16 -9.32
N TRP A 14 22.69 1.91 -8.91
CA TRP A 14 21.98 1.21 -7.84
C TRP A 14 23.01 0.68 -6.83
N LEU A 15 22.58 0.43 -5.60
CA LEU A 15 23.41 -0.20 -4.58
C LEU A 15 23.28 -1.73 -4.69
N GLU A 16 24.39 -2.43 -4.47
CA GLU A 16 24.44 -3.89 -4.38
C GLU A 16 24.03 -4.36 -2.97
N PRO A 17 23.58 -5.62 -2.80
CA PRO A 17 23.09 -6.11 -1.51
C PRO A 17 24.09 -5.96 -0.35
N ASP A 18 25.37 -6.20 -0.60
CA ASP A 18 26.47 -6.05 0.36
C ASP A 18 26.71 -4.58 0.73
N GLN A 19 26.57 -3.66 -0.23
CA GLN A 19 26.66 -2.22 0.01
C GLN A 19 25.50 -1.71 0.87
N VAL A 20 24.30 -2.27 0.69
CA VAL A 20 23.14 -1.97 1.54
C VAL A 20 23.34 -2.55 2.94
N GLU A 21 23.85 -3.77 3.06
CA GLU A 21 24.18 -4.36 4.36
C GLU A 21 25.22 -3.53 5.12
N ALA A 22 26.26 -3.05 4.43
CA ALA A 22 27.24 -2.13 5.02
C ALA A 22 26.58 -0.82 5.51
N LEU A 23 25.67 -0.24 4.72
CA LEU A 23 24.94 0.97 5.11
C LEU A 23 24.04 0.73 6.35
N ARG A 24 23.43 -0.44 6.46
CA ARG A 24 22.62 -0.85 7.62
C ARG A 24 23.49 -1.03 8.87
N ASN A 25 24.67 -1.63 8.74
CA ASN A 25 25.60 -1.82 9.85
C ASN A 25 26.10 -0.49 10.43
N VAL A 26 26.41 0.50 9.57
CA VAL A 26 26.83 1.85 9.98
C VAL A 26 25.78 2.56 10.85
N CYS A 27 24.49 2.21 10.71
CA CYS A 27 23.45 2.80 11.57
C CYS A 27 23.65 2.51 13.06
N TYR A 28 24.44 1.49 13.41
CA TYR A 28 24.73 1.09 14.79
C TYR A 28 26.04 1.67 15.32
N ASP A 29 26.76 2.47 14.54
CA ASP A 29 27.97 3.14 15.01
C ASP A 29 27.65 4.17 16.10
N ASP A 30 28.63 4.38 16.99
CA ASP A 30 28.54 5.29 18.14
C ASP A 30 28.37 6.77 17.74
N GLU A 31 28.57 7.09 16.46
CA GLU A 31 28.33 8.43 15.89
C GLU A 31 26.83 8.78 15.84
N PHE A 32 25.95 7.77 15.83
CA PHE A 32 24.51 7.96 15.78
C PHE A 32 23.85 7.84 17.15
N ALA A 33 22.81 8.63 17.36
CA ALA A 33 22.03 8.51 18.58
C ALA A 33 21.36 7.13 18.69
N SER A 34 21.63 6.42 19.79
CA SER A 34 21.19 5.03 20.00
C SER A 34 19.70 4.79 19.77
N TYR A 35 18.85 5.75 20.15
CA TYR A 35 17.39 5.65 19.97
C TYR A 35 16.93 5.80 18.51
N LEU A 36 17.79 6.22 17.59
CA LEU A 36 17.49 6.37 16.16
C LEU A 36 18.08 5.26 15.30
N GLN A 37 18.99 4.45 15.83
CA GLN A 37 19.73 3.43 15.06
C GLN A 37 18.76 2.44 14.38
N GLN A 38 17.85 1.85 15.15
CA GLN A 38 16.84 0.91 14.64
C GLN A 38 15.89 1.56 13.62
N ARG A 39 15.55 2.84 13.82
CA ARG A 39 14.69 3.58 12.87
C ARG A 39 15.42 3.77 11.53
N ASN A 40 16.69 4.16 11.58
CA ASN A 40 17.48 4.40 10.37
C ASN A 40 17.73 3.10 9.59
N ASP A 41 18.03 2.00 10.30
CA ASP A 41 18.14 0.66 9.71
C ASP A 41 16.83 0.25 9.01
N ALA A 42 15.69 0.38 9.69
CA ALA A 42 14.38 0.08 9.12
C ALA A 42 14.04 0.93 7.88
N ILE A 43 14.43 2.21 7.87
CA ILE A 43 14.26 3.10 6.71
C ILE A 43 15.07 2.61 5.51
N ILE A 44 16.33 2.23 5.71
CA ILE A 44 17.20 1.73 4.62
C ILE A 44 16.64 0.44 4.06
N ALA A 45 16.27 -0.50 4.93
CA ALA A 45 15.67 -1.76 4.53
C ALA A 45 14.38 -1.54 3.72
N LEU A 46 13.48 -0.69 4.21
CA LEU A 46 12.21 -0.41 3.53
C LEU A 46 12.41 0.29 2.17
N LEU A 47 13.34 1.23 2.07
CA LEU A 47 13.66 1.89 0.80
C LEU A 47 14.23 0.90 -0.22
N TYR A 48 15.09 -0.03 0.22
CA TYR A 48 15.70 -1.02 -0.65
C TYR A 48 14.72 -2.10 -1.10
N ASP A 49 13.97 -2.69 -0.17
CA ASP A 49 13.10 -3.83 -0.45
C ASP A 49 11.83 -3.43 -1.20
N ALA A 50 11.23 -2.29 -0.85
CA ALA A 50 9.97 -1.83 -1.44
C ALA A 50 10.16 -0.82 -2.59
N GLY A 51 11.37 -0.29 -2.78
CA GLY A 51 11.67 0.66 -3.85
C GLY A 51 10.94 1.99 -3.72
N LEU A 52 10.59 2.39 -2.49
CA LEU A 52 9.84 3.63 -2.22
C LEU A 52 10.67 4.87 -2.56
N ARG A 53 10.01 5.90 -3.08
CA ARG A 53 10.58 7.25 -3.15
C ARG A 53 10.63 7.86 -1.75
N VAL A 54 11.54 8.82 -1.54
CA VAL A 54 11.65 9.53 -0.25
C VAL A 54 10.33 10.21 0.15
N GLY A 55 9.61 10.81 -0.81
CA GLY A 55 8.30 11.42 -0.56
C GLY A 55 7.22 10.41 -0.16
N GLU A 56 7.31 9.17 -0.65
CA GLU A 56 6.40 8.07 -0.31
C GLU A 56 6.73 7.52 1.08
N LEU A 57 8.03 7.32 1.39
CA LEU A 57 8.51 6.88 2.70
C LEU A 57 8.03 7.81 3.83
N VAL A 58 8.09 9.13 3.63
CA VAL A 58 7.68 10.12 4.64
C VAL A 58 6.18 10.01 4.97
N GLN A 59 5.37 9.46 4.07
CA GLN A 59 3.94 9.25 4.27
C GLN A 59 3.60 7.85 4.81
N VAL A 60 4.58 6.97 5.01
CA VAL A 60 4.36 5.64 5.56
C VAL A 60 3.85 5.74 6.99
N ASP A 61 2.70 5.11 7.23
CA ASP A 61 2.06 5.02 8.54
C ASP A 61 2.16 3.58 9.06
N VAL A 62 2.17 3.40 10.38
CA VAL A 62 2.13 2.09 11.06
C VAL A 62 0.96 1.24 10.57
N GLY A 63 -0.19 1.85 10.25
CA GLY A 63 -1.33 1.14 9.67
C GLY A 63 -1.02 0.46 8.33
N MET A 64 -0.02 0.93 7.58
CA MET A 64 0.41 0.37 6.30
C MET A 64 1.29 -0.87 6.46
N LEU A 65 1.97 -1.01 7.61
CA LEU A 65 2.95 -2.07 7.89
C LEU A 65 2.34 -3.30 8.57
N ARG A 66 1.02 -3.30 8.81
CA ARG A 66 0.33 -4.44 9.45
C ARG A 66 0.09 -5.54 8.42
N GLU A 67 0.55 -6.77 8.69
CA GLU A 67 0.29 -7.96 7.88
C GLU A 67 -1.21 -8.11 7.57
N GLY A 68 -2.08 -7.86 8.55
CA GLY A 68 -3.53 -7.91 8.36
C GLY A 68 -4.08 -6.92 7.31
N ARG A 69 -3.39 -5.79 7.05
CA ARG A 69 -3.76 -4.88 5.96
C ARG A 69 -3.44 -5.50 4.61
N ASN A 70 -2.26 -6.09 4.47
CA ASN A 70 -1.85 -6.74 3.22
C ASN A 70 -2.74 -7.95 2.92
N ASP A 71 -3.03 -8.77 3.92
CA ASP A 71 -3.96 -9.91 3.79
C ASP A 71 -5.37 -9.45 3.40
N ALA A 72 -5.87 -8.38 4.02
CA ALA A 72 -7.16 -7.79 3.66
C ALA A 72 -7.19 -7.24 2.23
N ILE A 73 -6.11 -6.58 1.79
CA ILE A 73 -5.97 -6.07 0.42
C ILE A 73 -5.93 -7.22 -0.58
N ILE A 74 -5.13 -8.26 -0.32
CA ILE A 74 -4.99 -9.41 -1.21
C ILE A 74 -6.31 -10.18 -1.32
N ALA A 75 -6.98 -10.43 -0.19
CA ALA A 75 -8.27 -11.10 -0.18
C ALA A 75 -9.33 -10.31 -0.96
N LEU A 76 -9.40 -8.99 -0.75
CA LEU A 76 -10.34 -8.13 -1.47
C LEU A 76 -10.05 -8.07 -2.97
N LEU A 77 -8.77 -7.95 -3.36
CA LEU A 77 -8.37 -7.96 -4.78
C LEU A 77 -8.78 -9.25 -5.47
N TYR A 78 -8.52 -10.39 -4.82
CA TYR A 78 -8.81 -11.71 -5.36
C TYR A 78 -10.32 -11.91 -5.56
N ASP A 79 -11.12 -11.52 -4.58
CA ASP A 79 -12.55 -11.81 -4.52
C ASP A 79 -13.39 -10.82 -5.33
N ALA A 80 -13.11 -9.53 -5.22
CA ALA A 80 -13.82 -8.48 -5.93
C ALA A 80 -13.26 -8.22 -7.35
N GLY A 81 -12.12 -8.81 -7.71
CA GLY A 81 -11.51 -8.67 -9.03
C GLY A 81 -11.07 -7.24 -9.38
N LEU A 82 -10.83 -6.41 -8.37
CA LEU A 82 -10.54 -4.99 -8.54
C LEU A 82 -9.20 -4.76 -9.22
N ARG A 83 -9.15 -3.72 -10.06
CA ARG A 83 -7.88 -3.20 -10.59
C ARG A 83 -7.22 -2.30 -9.56
N VAL A 84 -5.90 -2.11 -9.66
CA VAL A 84 -5.13 -1.22 -8.75
C VAL A 84 -5.75 0.17 -8.64
N GLY A 85 -6.19 0.76 -9.75
CA GLY A 85 -6.83 2.10 -9.76
C GLY A 85 -8.22 2.15 -9.13
N GLU A 86 -8.93 1.03 -9.08
CA GLU A 86 -10.22 0.90 -8.39
C GLU A 86 -9.98 0.67 -6.90
N LEU A 87 -9.08 -0.27 -6.56
CA LEU A 87 -8.72 -0.60 -5.18
C LEU A 87 -8.25 0.63 -4.39
N VAL A 88 -7.43 1.49 -4.99
CA VAL A 88 -6.90 2.68 -4.30
C VAL A 88 -8.00 3.67 -3.89
N GLN A 89 -9.17 3.60 -4.53
CA GLN A 89 -10.34 4.43 -4.24
C GLN A 89 -11.37 3.74 -3.35
N VAL A 90 -11.18 2.45 -3.02
CA VAL A 90 -12.09 1.72 -2.12
C VAL A 90 -11.99 2.29 -0.71
N ASP A 91 -13.15 2.59 -0.13
CA ASP A 91 -13.28 3.11 1.23
C ASP A 91 -14.13 2.16 2.10
N VAL A 92 -13.93 2.22 3.42
CA VAL A 92 -14.72 1.44 4.40
C VAL A 92 -16.22 1.75 4.28
N GLY A 93 -16.59 2.98 3.92
CA GLY A 93 -17.97 3.39 3.68
C GLY A 93 -18.64 2.70 2.47
N MET A 94 -17.86 2.00 1.64
CA MET A 94 -18.34 1.18 0.52
C MET A 94 -18.68 -0.26 0.93
N LEU A 95 -18.26 -0.71 2.11
CA LEU A 95 -18.64 -2.02 2.65
C LEU A 95 -20.08 -1.97 3.18
N ARG A 96 -20.87 -3.00 2.84
CA ARG A 96 -22.27 -3.17 3.23
C ARG A 96 -22.47 -4.47 3.99
N GLU A 97 -23.65 -4.63 4.62
CA GLU A 97 -24.08 -5.88 5.28
C GLU A 97 -23.02 -6.49 6.21
N GLY A 98 -22.42 -5.68 7.09
CA GLY A 98 -21.41 -6.19 8.01
C GLY A 98 -20.09 -6.61 7.33
N ARG A 99 -19.77 -6.00 6.18
CA ARG A 99 -18.56 -6.24 5.36
C ARG A 99 -18.61 -7.51 4.51
N SER A 100 -19.80 -8.07 4.27
CA SER A 100 -19.99 -9.18 3.34
C SER A 100 -20.28 -8.73 1.91
N GLU A 101 -20.46 -7.43 1.68
CA GLU A 101 -20.72 -6.88 0.36
C GLU A 101 -19.86 -5.64 0.11
N LEU A 102 -19.40 -5.49 -1.13
CA LEU A 102 -18.69 -4.31 -1.61
C LEU A 102 -19.55 -3.55 -2.63
N TYR A 103 -19.91 -2.33 -2.30
CA TYR A 103 -20.55 -1.39 -3.22
C TYR A 103 -19.49 -0.61 -4.00
N LEU A 104 -19.46 -0.74 -5.32
CA LEU A 104 -18.60 0.01 -6.22
C LEU A 104 -19.39 1.09 -6.98
N PRO A 105 -19.20 2.37 -6.64
CA PRO A 105 -19.73 3.48 -7.45
C PRO A 105 -19.24 3.43 -8.91
N ALA A 106 -20.08 3.89 -9.85
CA ALA A 106 -19.65 4.02 -11.25
C ALA A 106 -18.38 4.88 -11.45
N PRO A 107 -18.19 6.03 -10.75
CA PRO A 107 -17.03 6.89 -10.98
C PRO A 107 -15.68 6.29 -10.60
N ILE A 108 -15.65 5.28 -9.71
CA ILE A 108 -14.41 4.62 -9.32
C ILE A 108 -14.03 3.48 -10.26
N GLN A 109 -15.02 2.94 -10.97
CA GLN A 109 -14.82 1.86 -11.92
C GLN A 109 -14.22 2.42 -13.20
N LYS A 110 -13.24 1.71 -13.75
CA LYS A 110 -12.63 2.13 -15.02
C LYS A 110 -13.62 1.90 -16.16
N ASP A 111 -13.69 2.85 -17.09
CA ASP A 111 -14.47 2.70 -18.32
C ASP A 111 -14.11 1.42 -19.08
N TYR A 112 -15.12 0.86 -19.74
CA TYR A 112 -14.90 -0.27 -20.63
C TYR A 112 -14.06 0.17 -21.84
N PRO A 113 -13.33 -0.74 -22.49
CA PRO A 113 -12.62 -0.46 -23.73
C PRO A 113 -13.60 -0.36 -24.93
N ASN A 114 -14.73 0.30 -24.73
CA ASN A 114 -15.78 0.60 -25.70
C ASN A 114 -16.50 1.90 -25.27
N ASP A 115 -17.47 2.37 -26.03
CA ASP A 115 -18.19 3.63 -25.72
C ASP A 115 -19.21 3.51 -24.57
N ASN A 116 -19.04 2.54 -23.66
CA ASN A 116 -19.89 2.38 -22.48
C ASN A 116 -19.11 2.63 -21.21
N SER A 117 -19.80 3.21 -20.23
CA SER A 117 -19.31 3.35 -18.87
C SER A 117 -19.97 2.32 -17.94
N PRO A 118 -19.26 1.81 -16.93
CA PRO A 118 -19.85 0.95 -15.91
C PRO A 118 -20.92 1.68 -15.11
N THR A 119 -21.91 0.92 -14.63
CA THR A 119 -22.89 1.41 -13.64
C THR A 119 -22.45 0.99 -12.25
N ALA A 120 -23.02 1.59 -11.21
CA ALA A 120 -22.70 1.17 -9.86
C ALA A 120 -23.13 -0.28 -9.63
N VAL A 121 -22.27 -1.06 -8.97
CA VAL A 121 -22.50 -2.49 -8.71
C VAL A 121 -22.26 -2.80 -7.25
N THR A 122 -23.03 -3.74 -6.70
CA THR A 122 -22.74 -4.35 -5.40
C THR A 122 -22.35 -5.79 -5.63
N MET A 123 -21.25 -6.19 -5.02
CA MET A 123 -20.69 -7.54 -5.15
C MET A 123 -20.66 -8.21 -3.79
N GLU A 124 -21.13 -9.45 -3.73
CA GLU A 124 -20.99 -10.29 -2.54
C GLU A 124 -19.52 -10.71 -2.40
N LEU A 125 -18.99 -10.58 -1.19
CA LEU A 125 -17.66 -11.02 -0.83
C LEU A 125 -17.73 -12.42 -0.21
N GLY A 126 -16.75 -13.26 -0.54
CA GLY A 126 -16.55 -14.54 0.08
C GLY A 126 -16.44 -14.43 1.61
N ASN A 127 -16.87 -15.49 2.29
CA ASN A 127 -16.85 -15.56 3.76
C ASN A 127 -15.44 -15.37 4.34
N ASP A 128 -14.41 -15.88 3.66
CA ASP A 128 -13.02 -15.75 4.11
C ASP A 128 -12.51 -14.32 3.92
N THR A 129 -12.83 -13.66 2.81
CA THR A 129 -12.55 -12.23 2.58
C THR A 129 -13.21 -11.38 3.66
N SER A 130 -14.49 -11.62 3.91
CA SER A 130 -15.27 -10.91 4.93
C SER A 130 -14.66 -11.09 6.32
N ARG A 131 -14.22 -12.31 6.67
CA ARG A 131 -13.54 -12.59 7.95
C ARG A 131 -12.22 -11.84 8.06
N THR A 132 -11.39 -11.86 7.02
CA THR A 132 -10.10 -11.17 6.99
C THR A 132 -10.27 -9.66 7.10
N LEU A 133 -11.20 -9.07 6.33
CA LEU A 133 -11.57 -7.66 6.43
C LEU A 133 -12.07 -7.31 7.82
N ASN A 134 -12.91 -8.15 8.41
CA ASN A 134 -13.48 -7.91 9.73
C ASN A 134 -12.40 -7.97 10.82
N SER A 135 -11.48 -8.94 10.74
CA SER A 135 -10.31 -9.04 11.64
C SER A 135 -9.42 -7.80 11.54
N TYR A 136 -9.06 -7.40 10.32
CA TYR A 136 -8.22 -6.23 10.09
C TYR A 136 -8.89 -4.93 10.57
N LEU A 137 -10.14 -4.67 10.18
CA LEU A 137 -10.83 -3.42 10.51
C LEU A 137 -11.24 -3.32 11.98
N THR A 138 -11.36 -4.44 12.69
CA THR A 138 -11.65 -4.45 14.14
C THR A 138 -10.38 -4.35 14.98
N SER A 139 -9.23 -4.77 14.44
CA SER A 139 -7.92 -4.63 15.10
C SER A 139 -7.23 -3.28 14.84
N ARG A 140 -7.84 -2.42 14.01
CA ARG A 140 -7.30 -1.10 13.64
C ARG A 140 -7.35 -0.12 14.80
#